data_AF-A0AAP6AUU3-F1
#
_entry.id   AF-A0AAP6AUU3-F1
#
_cell.length_a   1.000
_cell.length_b   1.000
_cell.length_c   1.000
_cell.angle_alpha   90.00
_cell.angle_beta   90.00
_cell.angle_gamma   90.00
#
_symmetry.space_group_name_H-M   'P 1'
#
loop_
_entity.id
_entity.type
_entity.pdbx_description
1 polymer ?
#
loop_
_entity_poly.entity_id
_entity_poly.type
_entity_poly.pdbx_seq_one_letter_code
_entity_poly.pdbx_strand_id
1 'polypeptide(L)'
;MKEEPEIIEINSEEFTENEWLTETDPRVLALTMEGYIVFPPFFSDAEYSAINNAGIDRAFHKYELDCGPVYRVCRHGQVKKCFTRKTAIIHLAHFMTTKVFESSGFEKRLPDQCLMHPEYGEVFHPGEITPEYYRAHGRCFHRLLRILARRKQFDAWMEKYNAWIDQYCRLVAQRPFKKRANHDCN
;
A
#
# COMPACT_ATOMS: atom_id res chain seq x y z
N MET A 1 20.42 -25.40 -14.97
CA MET A 1 21.20 -24.33 -14.32
C MET A 1 20.21 -23.45 -13.59
N LYS A 2 20.41 -23.22 -12.28
CA LYS A 2 19.51 -22.39 -11.47
C LYS A 2 19.94 -20.93 -11.68
N GLU A 3 19.10 -20.14 -12.32
CA GLU A 3 19.31 -18.69 -12.36
C GLU A 3 19.03 -18.13 -10.97
N GLU A 4 20.05 -17.54 -10.37
CA GLU A 4 19.93 -16.81 -9.11
C GLU A 4 19.14 -15.52 -9.35
N PRO A 5 18.22 -15.12 -8.45
CA PRO A 5 17.50 -13.87 -8.63
C PRO A 5 18.45 -12.69 -8.43
N GLU A 6 18.66 -11.91 -9.49
CA GLU A 6 19.33 -10.60 -9.42
C GLU A 6 18.71 -9.76 -8.30
N ILE A 7 19.52 -9.47 -7.29
CA ILE A 7 19.19 -8.48 -6.27
C ILE A 7 19.36 -7.13 -6.96
N ILE A 8 18.24 -6.56 -7.41
CA ILE A 8 18.22 -5.17 -7.88
C ILE A 8 18.44 -4.29 -6.64
N GLU A 9 19.68 -3.88 -6.43
CA GLU A 9 20.03 -2.82 -5.49
C GLU A 9 19.34 -1.54 -5.96
N ILE A 10 18.30 -1.14 -5.24
CA ILE A 10 17.66 0.15 -5.47
C ILE A 10 18.62 1.20 -4.92
N ASN A 11 19.46 1.74 -5.80
CA ASN A 11 20.30 2.90 -5.51
C ASN A 11 19.42 4.00 -4.91
N SER A 12 19.75 4.42 -3.68
CA SER A 12 19.08 5.48 -2.93
C SER A 12 19.38 6.89 -3.46
N GLU A 13 20.13 6.99 -4.54
CA GLU A 13 20.66 8.21 -5.12
C GLU A 13 20.06 8.41 -6.50
N GLU A 14 18.85 8.98 -6.52
CA GLU A 14 18.27 9.80 -7.60
C GLU A 14 16.81 10.08 -7.20
N PHE A 15 16.65 10.77 -6.07
CA PHE A 15 15.40 11.40 -5.68
C PHE A 15 15.54 12.88 -6.03
N THR A 16 15.34 13.22 -7.30
CA THR A 16 15.23 14.60 -7.73
C THR A 16 13.89 15.15 -7.24
N GLU A 17 13.93 16.27 -6.55
CA GLU A 17 12.85 16.86 -5.74
C GLU A 17 11.63 17.35 -6.55
N ASN A 18 11.45 16.96 -7.81
CA ASN A 18 10.52 17.61 -8.75
C ASN A 18 9.38 16.71 -9.28
N GLU A 19 9.02 15.63 -8.59
CA GLU A 19 7.94 14.71 -9.02
C GLU A 19 6.75 14.66 -8.03
N TRP A 20 6.50 15.77 -7.33
CA TRP A 20 5.29 15.93 -6.50
C TRP A 20 4.08 16.48 -7.27
N LEU A 21 4.21 16.78 -8.56
CA LEU A 21 3.17 17.33 -9.42
C LEU A 21 3.32 16.84 -10.87
N THR A 22 2.86 15.62 -11.17
CA THR A 22 2.45 15.25 -12.54
C THR A 22 1.16 14.44 -12.52
N GLU A 23 0.14 15.00 -11.84
CA GLU A 23 -1.27 14.68 -12.12
C GLU A 23 -1.77 15.56 -13.31
N THR A 24 -0.89 15.80 -14.30
CA THR A 24 -1.15 16.53 -15.55
C THR A 24 -0.41 15.89 -16.72
N ASP A 25 -0.41 14.55 -16.82
CA ASP A 25 -0.02 13.89 -18.07
C ASP A 25 -1.26 13.89 -19.01
N PRO A 26 -1.20 14.49 -20.20
CA PRO A 26 -2.33 14.55 -21.13
C PRO A 26 -2.85 13.16 -21.56
N ARG A 27 -2.08 12.08 -21.35
CA ARG A 27 -2.54 10.70 -21.57
C ARG A 27 -3.51 10.20 -20.50
N VAL A 28 -3.42 10.73 -19.27
CA VAL A 28 -4.31 10.38 -18.15
C VAL A 28 -5.66 11.10 -18.28
N LEU A 29 -5.67 12.32 -18.83
CA LEU A 29 -6.90 13.08 -19.11
C LEU A 29 -7.71 12.49 -20.27
N ALA A 30 -7.05 11.92 -21.28
CA ALA A 30 -7.73 11.29 -22.42
C ALA A 30 -8.57 10.06 -22.04
N LEU A 31 -8.23 9.35 -20.96
CA LEU A 31 -8.98 8.21 -20.43
C LEU A 31 -10.23 8.61 -19.62
N THR A 32 -10.45 9.91 -19.38
CA THR A 32 -11.58 10.40 -18.56
C THR A 32 -12.75 10.94 -19.37
N MET A 33 -12.64 10.99 -20.71
CA MET A 33 -13.68 11.54 -21.59
C MET A 33 -14.55 10.48 -22.28
N GLU A 34 -14.17 9.20 -22.30
CA GLU A 34 -15.02 8.12 -22.86
C GLU A 34 -14.98 6.87 -21.96
N GLY A 35 -16.05 6.64 -21.21
CA GLY A 35 -16.28 5.38 -20.48
C GLY A 35 -16.13 5.49 -18.97
N TYR A 36 -17.19 5.94 -18.30
CA TYR A 36 -17.36 5.77 -16.86
C TYR A 36 -17.28 4.28 -16.48
N ILE A 37 -16.17 3.83 -15.89
CA ILE A 37 -16.22 2.68 -14.99
C ILE A 37 -16.82 3.19 -13.68
N VAL A 38 -18.14 3.09 -13.56
CA VAL A 38 -18.85 3.29 -12.28
C VAL A 38 -18.44 2.14 -11.36
N PHE A 39 -17.31 2.28 -10.67
CA PHE A 39 -17.05 1.50 -9.46
C PHE A 39 -18.07 1.94 -8.42
N PRO A 40 -18.73 1.00 -7.70
CA PRO A 40 -19.88 1.31 -6.87
C PRO A 40 -19.56 2.44 -5.88
N PRO A 41 -20.34 3.53 -5.88
CA PRO A 41 -20.30 4.53 -4.83
C PRO A 41 -21.12 3.96 -3.67
N PHE A 42 -20.47 3.58 -2.57
CA PHE A 42 -21.03 3.49 -1.21
C PHE A 42 -20.22 2.46 -0.42
N PHE A 43 -19.38 2.94 0.48
CA PHE A 43 -19.16 2.26 1.75
C PHE A 43 -19.61 3.26 2.81
N SER A 44 -20.49 2.83 3.70
CA SER A 44 -21.10 3.70 4.70
C SER A 44 -20.06 4.24 5.69
N ASP A 45 -20.28 5.43 6.25
CA ASP A 45 -19.38 6.05 7.24
C ASP A 45 -19.09 5.14 8.45
N ALA A 46 -19.98 4.18 8.73
CA ALA A 46 -19.83 3.18 9.78
C ALA A 46 -18.70 2.17 9.50
N GLU A 47 -18.48 1.79 8.24
CA GLU A 47 -17.38 0.90 7.83
C GLU A 47 -16.03 1.64 7.76
N TYR A 48 -16.06 2.96 7.54
CA TYR A 48 -14.89 3.84 7.57
C TYR A 48 -14.19 3.86 8.94
N SER A 49 -14.95 3.78 10.03
CA SER A 49 -14.40 3.75 11.40
C SER A 49 -13.80 2.38 11.78
N ALA A 50 -14.33 1.29 11.21
CA ALA A 50 -13.87 -0.08 11.49
C ALA A 50 -12.54 -0.45 10.78
N ILE A 51 -12.11 0.35 9.80
CA ILE A 51 -10.80 0.20 9.12
C ILE A 51 -9.65 0.69 10.01
N ASN A 52 -9.94 1.49 11.04
CA ASN A 52 -8.91 2.14 11.85
C ASN A 52 -7.97 1.16 12.59
N ASN A 53 -8.41 -0.09 12.81
CA ASN A 53 -7.61 -1.15 13.46
C ASN A 53 -7.30 -2.36 12.58
N ALA A 54 -7.73 -2.38 11.31
CA ALA A 54 -7.39 -3.47 10.42
C ALA A 54 -5.93 -3.38 9.96
N GLY A 55 -5.26 -4.52 9.74
CA GLY A 55 -3.86 -4.58 9.30
C GLY A 55 -3.60 -3.93 7.93
N ILE A 56 -2.35 -3.99 7.47
CA ILE A 56 -1.92 -3.45 6.16
C ILE A 56 -2.76 -4.03 5.01
N ASP A 57 -3.25 -5.26 5.15
CA ASP A 57 -4.01 -5.97 4.12
C ASP A 57 -5.34 -5.28 3.77
N ARG A 58 -6.03 -4.64 4.74
CA ARG A 58 -7.24 -3.84 4.44
C ARG A 58 -6.90 -2.44 3.94
N ALA A 59 -5.67 -1.99 4.12
CA ALA A 59 -5.25 -0.65 3.70
C ALA A 59 -4.73 -0.61 2.27
N PHE A 60 -4.33 -1.77 1.71
CA PHE A 60 -3.69 -1.87 0.40
C PHE A 60 -4.36 -2.95 -0.44
N HIS A 61 -5.10 -2.54 -1.48
CA HIS A 61 -5.80 -3.46 -2.39
C HIS A 61 -5.27 -3.34 -3.81
N LYS A 62 -5.14 -4.47 -4.50
CA LYS A 62 -4.87 -4.55 -5.94
C LYS A 62 -6.15 -4.97 -6.64
N TYR A 63 -6.55 -4.22 -7.66
CA TYR A 63 -7.61 -4.57 -8.60
C TYR A 63 -6.99 -4.79 -9.97
N GLU A 64 -7.35 -5.88 -10.63
CA GLU A 64 -6.99 -6.14 -12.02
C GLU A 64 -8.18 -5.72 -12.88
N LEU A 65 -8.01 -4.64 -13.65
CA LEU A 65 -8.99 -4.15 -14.61
C LEU A 65 -8.50 -4.45 -16.03
N ASP A 66 -9.40 -4.42 -17.00
CA ASP A 66 -9.07 -4.60 -18.42
C ASP A 66 -8.03 -3.56 -18.92
N CYS A 67 -8.04 -2.36 -18.33
CA CYS A 67 -7.09 -1.29 -18.61
C CYS A 67 -5.77 -1.35 -17.80
N GLY A 68 -5.58 -2.39 -16.98
CA GLY A 68 -4.37 -2.63 -16.19
C GLY A 68 -4.59 -2.67 -14.67
N PRO A 69 -3.51 -2.90 -13.89
CA PRO A 69 -3.61 -3.02 -12.44
C PRO A 69 -3.83 -1.64 -11.78
N VAL A 70 -4.87 -1.53 -10.96
CA VAL A 70 -5.15 -0.35 -10.14
C VAL A 70 -4.98 -0.69 -8.66
N TYR A 71 -4.22 0.14 -7.95
CA TYR A 71 -3.98 -0.01 -6.53
C TYR A 71 -4.84 0.99 -5.76
N ARG A 72 -5.59 0.51 -4.77
CA ARG A 72 -6.38 1.36 -3.87
C ARG A 72 -5.75 1.35 -2.49
N VAL A 73 -5.53 2.55 -1.98
CA VAL A 73 -4.97 2.77 -0.65
C VAL A 73 -6.02 3.43 0.21
N CYS A 74 -6.28 2.87 1.38
CA CYS A 74 -7.29 3.39 2.31
C CYS A 74 -6.78 3.32 3.75
N ARG A 75 -6.65 4.47 4.40
CA ARG A 75 -6.26 4.52 5.80
C ARG A 75 -6.75 5.81 6.43
N HIS A 76 -7.22 5.75 7.68
CA HIS A 76 -7.53 6.92 8.50
C HIS A 76 -8.48 7.93 7.82
N GLY A 77 -9.51 7.44 7.13
CA GLY A 77 -10.44 8.31 6.40
C GLY A 77 -9.96 8.77 5.02
N GLN A 78 -8.68 8.55 4.67
CA GLN A 78 -8.10 8.94 3.40
C GLN A 78 -8.10 7.78 2.41
N VAL A 79 -8.45 8.07 1.16
CA VAL A 79 -8.50 7.10 0.06
C VAL A 79 -7.82 7.69 -1.17
N LYS A 80 -6.90 6.94 -1.78
CA LYS A 80 -6.32 7.29 -3.09
C LYS A 80 -6.27 6.05 -3.97
N LYS A 81 -6.59 6.25 -5.25
CA LYS A 81 -6.39 5.26 -6.31
C LYS A 81 -5.08 5.62 -7.03
N CYS A 82 -4.25 4.61 -7.29
CA CYS A 82 -2.95 4.75 -7.89
C CYS A 82 -2.77 3.70 -8.98
N PHE A 83 -2.16 4.09 -10.10
CA PHE A 83 -1.90 3.17 -11.21
C PHE A 83 -0.63 2.34 -11.00
N THR A 84 0.25 2.74 -10.08
CA THR A 84 1.45 1.97 -9.75
C THR A 84 1.47 1.54 -8.29
N ARG A 85 2.12 0.39 -8.05
CA ARG A 85 2.31 -0.15 -6.71
C ARG A 85 3.16 0.77 -5.84
N LYS A 86 4.22 1.35 -6.41
CA LYS A 86 5.16 2.24 -5.70
C LYS A 86 4.43 3.47 -5.19
N THR A 87 3.68 4.15 -6.07
CA THR A 87 2.90 5.34 -5.71
C THR A 87 1.86 5.03 -4.64
N ALA A 88 1.19 3.87 -4.73
CA ALA A 88 0.27 3.43 -3.69
C ALA A 88 0.95 3.27 -2.31
N ILE A 89 2.14 2.68 -2.25
CA ILE A 89 2.88 2.53 -0.98
C ILE A 89 3.34 3.89 -0.43
N ILE A 90 3.76 4.81 -1.31
CA ILE A 90 4.14 6.19 -0.92
C ILE A 90 2.94 6.91 -0.29
N HIS A 91 1.76 6.82 -0.90
CA HIS A 91 0.54 7.41 -0.35
C HIS A 91 0.10 6.73 0.95
N LEU A 92 0.23 5.40 1.06
CA LEU A 92 -0.07 4.70 2.31
C LEU A 92 0.83 5.20 3.45
N ALA A 93 2.13 5.31 3.18
CA ALA A 93 3.09 5.87 4.14
C ALA A 93 2.67 7.31 4.52
N HIS A 94 2.29 8.13 3.54
CA HIS A 94 1.82 9.50 3.77
C HIS A 94 0.60 9.58 4.69
N PHE A 95 -0.41 8.72 4.48
CA PHE A 95 -1.61 8.69 5.32
C PHE A 95 -1.28 8.29 6.75
N MET A 96 -0.42 7.31 6.91
CA MET A 96 0.03 6.85 8.23
C MET A 96 0.86 7.92 8.95
N THR A 97 1.80 8.58 8.26
CA THR A 97 2.64 9.60 8.89
C THR A 97 1.90 10.87 9.18
N THR A 98 1.04 11.33 8.27
CA THR A 98 0.22 12.52 8.49
C THR A 98 -0.66 12.35 9.73
N LYS A 99 -1.30 11.18 9.88
CA LYS A 99 -2.15 10.93 11.06
C LYS A 99 -1.38 10.98 12.37
N VAL A 100 -0.16 10.45 12.39
CA VAL A 100 0.71 10.49 13.59
C VAL A 100 1.13 11.92 13.92
N PHE A 101 1.46 12.73 12.92
CA PHE A 101 1.82 14.15 13.11
C PHE A 101 0.64 14.97 13.62
N GLU A 102 -0.55 14.80 13.01
CA GLU A 102 -1.79 15.40 13.50
C GLU A 102 -2.08 15.04 14.96
N SER A 103 -1.86 13.78 15.35
CA SER A 103 -2.11 13.35 16.73
C SER A 103 -1.07 13.81 17.75
N SER A 104 0.15 14.09 17.31
CA SER A 104 1.27 14.44 18.19
C SER A 104 1.49 15.94 18.34
N GLY A 105 0.79 16.76 17.54
CA GLY A 105 0.95 18.22 17.54
C GLY A 105 2.24 18.70 16.87
N PHE A 106 2.98 17.82 16.20
CA PHE A 106 4.12 18.22 15.37
C PHE A 106 3.63 18.80 14.04
N GLU A 107 4.21 19.92 13.64
CA GLU A 107 3.91 20.53 12.35
C GLU A 107 4.57 19.74 11.21
N LYS A 108 3.78 19.46 10.17
CA LYS A 108 4.22 18.76 8.97
C LYS A 108 4.99 19.68 8.01
N ARG A 109 4.66 20.97 8.02
CA ARG A 109 5.25 22.00 7.16
C ARG A 109 5.69 23.17 8.00
N LEU A 110 6.72 23.86 7.53
CA LEU A 110 7.07 25.19 8.01
C LEU A 110 5.90 26.16 7.73
N PRO A 111 5.84 27.30 8.43
CA PRO A 111 4.83 28.31 8.16
C PRO A 111 4.89 28.79 6.70
N ASP A 112 3.72 29.11 6.15
CA ASP A 112 3.61 29.60 4.78
C ASP A 112 4.37 30.91 4.60
N GLN A 113 5.06 31.04 3.47
CA GLN A 113 5.85 32.22 3.16
C GLN A 113 5.09 33.11 2.19
N CYS A 114 4.85 34.36 2.60
CA CYS A 114 4.34 35.38 1.69
C CYS A 114 5.52 35.98 0.90
N LEU A 115 5.54 35.77 -0.41
CA LEU A 115 6.51 36.36 -1.31
C LEU A 115 5.84 37.40 -2.21
N MET A 116 6.55 38.50 -2.47
CA MET A 116 6.08 39.53 -3.40
C MET A 116 6.47 39.13 -4.82
N HIS A 117 5.48 38.73 -5.62
CA HIS A 117 5.69 38.47 -7.04
C HIS A 117 5.67 39.81 -7.82
N PRO A 118 6.65 40.08 -8.71
CA PRO A 118 6.76 41.34 -9.44
C PRO A 118 5.50 41.73 -10.25
N GLU A 119 4.77 40.74 -10.78
CA GLU A 119 3.57 40.95 -11.62
C GLU A 119 2.23 40.70 -10.91
N TYR A 120 2.21 39.84 -9.89
CA TYR A 120 0.95 39.31 -9.30
C TYR A 120 0.71 39.80 -7.86
N GLY A 121 1.63 40.58 -7.29
CA GLY A 121 1.53 41.06 -5.91
C GLY A 121 1.88 39.98 -4.88
N GLU A 122 1.18 39.98 -3.74
CA GLU A 122 1.40 39.02 -2.65
C GLU A 122 0.96 37.59 -3.05
N VAL A 123 1.92 36.67 -3.11
CA VAL A 123 1.68 35.24 -3.35
C VAL A 123 2.08 34.45 -2.11
N PHE A 124 1.14 33.65 -1.59
CA PHE A 124 1.40 32.74 -0.48
C PHE A 124 1.95 31.41 -1.02
N HIS A 125 3.18 31.09 -0.65
CA HIS A 125 3.80 29.81 -0.93
C HIS A 125 3.64 28.89 0.28
N PRO A 126 3.16 27.64 0.07
CA PRO A 126 3.14 26.65 1.14
C PRO A 126 4.54 26.47 1.70
N GLY A 127 4.68 26.48 3.02
CA GLY A 127 5.98 26.25 3.65
C GLY A 127 6.54 24.86 3.32
N GLU A 128 7.88 24.76 3.35
CA GLU A 128 8.59 23.51 3.07
C GLU A 128 8.19 22.40 4.06
N ILE A 129 8.32 21.15 3.63
CA ILE A 129 8.06 19.99 4.48
C ILE A 129 9.16 19.90 5.55
N THR A 130 8.77 19.71 6.81
CA THR A 130 9.73 19.61 7.91
C THR A 130 10.65 18.40 7.73
N PRO A 131 11.96 18.50 8.04
CA PRO A 131 12.89 17.38 7.90
C PRO A 131 12.49 16.20 8.80
N GLU A 132 11.84 16.47 9.94
CA GLU A 132 11.28 15.46 10.84
C GLU A 132 10.18 14.65 10.14
N TYR A 133 9.27 15.33 9.43
CA TYR A 133 8.22 14.67 8.66
C TYR A 133 8.82 13.81 7.55
N TYR A 134 9.79 14.33 6.81
CA TYR A 134 10.46 13.58 5.76
C TYR A 134 11.14 12.30 6.29
N ARG A 135 11.87 12.41 7.41
CA ARG A 135 12.50 11.26 8.07
C ARG A 135 11.48 10.26 8.60
N ALA A 136 10.37 10.72 9.16
CA ALA A 136 9.30 9.84 9.64
C ALA A 136 8.62 9.11 8.47
N HIS A 137 8.33 9.83 7.38
CA HIS A 137 7.74 9.27 6.15
C HIS A 137 8.64 8.21 5.53
N GLY A 138 9.93 8.52 5.36
CA GLY A 138 10.92 7.56 4.86
C GLY A 138 10.98 6.29 5.72
N ARG A 139 10.99 6.43 7.06
CA ARG A 139 10.97 5.26 7.96
C ARG A 139 9.70 4.42 7.80
N CYS A 140 8.53 5.07 7.67
CA CYS A 140 7.26 4.40 7.45
C CYS A 140 7.26 3.62 6.12
N PHE A 141 7.68 4.28 5.03
CA PHE A 141 7.79 3.69 3.70
C PHE A 141 8.65 2.43 3.70
N HIS A 142 9.88 2.49 4.22
CA HIS A 142 10.78 1.33 4.30
C HIS A 142 10.25 0.23 5.22
N ARG A 143 9.51 0.60 6.27
CA ARG A 143 8.85 -0.40 7.13
C ARG A 143 7.73 -1.13 6.38
N LEU A 144 6.91 -0.41 5.61
CA LEU A 144 5.87 -1.02 4.78
C LEU A 144 6.47 -1.98 3.75
N LEU A 145 7.53 -1.58 3.05
CA LEU A 145 8.24 -2.45 2.10
C LEU A 145 8.71 -3.75 2.77
N ARG A 146 9.33 -3.67 3.95
CA ARG A 146 9.79 -4.86 4.69
C ARG A 146 8.65 -5.77 5.12
N ILE A 147 7.52 -5.21 5.56
CA ILE A 147 6.36 -6.02 5.95
C ILE A 147 5.79 -6.75 4.73
N LEU A 148 5.61 -6.04 3.62
CA LEU A 148 5.10 -6.62 2.37
C LEU A 148 6.05 -7.69 1.80
N ALA A 149 7.37 -7.47 1.88
CA ALA A 149 8.36 -8.44 1.44
C ALA A 149 8.34 -9.72 2.29
N ARG A 150 8.28 -9.59 3.62
CA ARG A 150 8.12 -10.74 4.53
C ARG A 150 6.82 -11.47 4.28
N ARG A 151 5.74 -10.73 4.00
CA ARG A 151 4.44 -11.35 3.71
C ARG A 151 4.51 -12.21 2.46
N LYS A 152 5.12 -11.70 1.38
CA LYS A 152 5.34 -12.47 0.16
C LYS A 152 6.13 -13.77 0.42
N GLN A 153 7.15 -13.72 1.28
CA GLN A 153 7.93 -14.91 1.66
C GLN A 153 7.08 -15.91 2.45
N PHE A 154 6.27 -15.43 3.39
CA PHE A 154 5.36 -16.27 4.16
C PHE A 154 4.29 -16.94 3.28
N ASP A 155 3.68 -16.19 2.36
CA ASP A 155 2.66 -16.72 1.45
C ASP A 155 3.27 -17.82 0.54
N ALA A 156 4.45 -17.58 -0.02
CA ALA A 156 5.17 -18.59 -0.81
C ALA A 156 5.55 -19.85 -0.01
N TRP A 157 5.82 -19.71 1.29
CA TRP A 157 6.05 -20.86 2.17
C TRP A 157 4.74 -21.60 2.48
N MET A 158 3.66 -20.88 2.76
CA MET A 158 2.33 -21.45 3.01
C MET A 158 1.82 -22.24 1.81
N GLU A 159 2.03 -21.76 0.58
CA GLU A 159 1.67 -22.50 -0.63
C GLU A 159 2.35 -23.88 -0.71
N LYS A 160 3.66 -23.93 -0.42
CA LYS A 160 4.42 -25.19 -0.39
C LYS A 160 3.91 -26.12 0.71
N TYR A 161 3.65 -25.56 1.89
CA TYR A 161 3.11 -26.30 3.02
C TYR A 161 1.73 -26.89 2.70
N ASN A 162 0.84 -26.10 2.11
CA ASN A 162 -0.50 -26.53 1.71
C ASN A 162 -0.43 -27.65 0.66
N ALA A 163 0.47 -27.55 -0.32
CA ALA A 163 0.69 -28.61 -1.30
C ALA A 163 1.18 -29.92 -0.64
N TRP A 164 2.06 -29.82 0.33
CA TRP A 164 2.53 -30.98 1.10
C TRP A 164 1.42 -31.62 1.94
N ILE A 165 0.61 -30.80 2.63
CA ILE A 165 -0.56 -31.27 3.39
C ILE A 165 -1.57 -31.99 2.49
N ASP A 166 -1.85 -31.44 1.31
CA ASP A 166 -2.78 -32.06 0.37
C ASP A 166 -2.29 -33.43 -0.11
N GLN A 167 -0.99 -33.55 -0.44
CA GLN A 167 -0.37 -34.84 -0.75
C GLN A 167 -0.47 -35.84 0.42
N TYR A 168 -0.17 -35.37 1.64
CA TYR A 168 -0.29 -36.19 2.84
C TYR A 168 -1.73 -36.68 3.07
N CYS A 169 -2.73 -35.80 2.94
CA CYS A 169 -4.15 -36.13 3.07
C CYS A 169 -4.58 -37.19 2.04
N ARG A 170 -4.13 -37.08 0.78
CA ARG A 170 -4.40 -38.10 -0.25
C ARG A 170 -3.80 -39.46 0.12
N LEU A 171 -2.56 -39.50 0.59
CA LEU A 171 -1.91 -40.74 1.03
C LEU A 171 -2.62 -41.37 2.23
N VAL A 172 -3.05 -40.55 3.20
CA VAL A 172 -3.81 -41.03 4.38
C VAL A 172 -5.19 -41.56 3.96
N ALA A 173 -5.85 -40.93 2.99
CA ALA A 173 -7.13 -41.41 2.46
C ALA A 173 -7.01 -42.77 1.76
N GLN A 174 -5.86 -43.05 1.13
CA GLN A 174 -5.56 -44.34 0.50
C GLN A 174 -5.12 -45.42 1.49
N ARG A 175 -5.10 -45.15 2.80
CA ARG A 175 -4.63 -46.11 3.79
C ARG A 175 -5.54 -47.37 3.78
N PRO A 176 -4.96 -48.58 3.62
CA PRO A 176 -5.74 -49.82 3.48
C PRO A 176 -6.46 -50.26 4.78
N PHE A 177 -6.04 -49.75 5.93
CA PHE A 177 -6.65 -50.06 7.23
C PHE A 177 -7.13 -48.79 7.92
N LYS A 178 -8.44 -48.69 8.21
CA LYS A 178 -8.94 -47.68 9.16
C LYS A 178 -8.25 -47.92 10.50
N LYS A 179 -7.78 -46.86 11.17
CA LYS A 179 -7.44 -46.96 12.59
C LYS A 179 -8.67 -47.56 13.28
N ARG A 180 -8.51 -48.70 13.97
CA ARG A 180 -9.54 -49.21 14.87
C ARG A 180 -9.92 -48.03 15.76
N ALA A 181 -11.20 -47.67 15.81
CA ALA A 181 -11.67 -46.75 16.82
C ALA A 181 -11.16 -47.31 18.14
N ASN A 182 -10.44 -46.50 18.91
CA ASN A 182 -10.18 -46.88 20.29
C ASN A 182 -11.58 -47.02 20.89
N HIS A 183 -12.03 -48.26 21.11
CA HIS A 183 -13.11 -48.50 22.04
C HIS A 183 -12.55 -47.98 23.36
N ASP A 184 -13.07 -46.83 23.79
CA ASP A 184 -12.91 -46.41 25.16
C ASP A 184 -13.43 -47.58 26.01
N CYS A 185 -12.50 -48.29 26.63
CA CYS A 185 -12.77 -49.34 27.58
C CYS A 185 -13.30 -48.66 28.84
N ASN A 186 -14.59 -48.89 29.13
CA ASN A 186 -15.31 -48.71 30.39
C ASN A 186 -15.28 -47.33 31.06
#